data_AF-A0AAV1B2Z2-F1
#
_entry.id   AF-A0AAV1B2Z2-F1
#
_cell.length_a   1.000
_cell.length_b   1.000
_cell.length_c   1.000
_cell.angle_alpha   90.00
_cell.angle_beta   90.00
_cell.angle_gamma   90.00
#
_symmetry.space_group_name_H-M   'P 1'
#
loop_
_entity.id
_entity.type
_entity.pdbx_description
1 polymer ?
#
loop_
_entity_poly.entity_id
_entity_poly.type
_entity_poly.pdbx_seq_one_letter_code
_entity_poly.pdbx_strand_id
1 'polypeptide(L)'
;MDDLEKGILIMFDESGAIDDELKIKAKSYCTDIREKPSVCRLCIQKLCSSNLVQVQFWCLQTLHEVIRTRYSTITPEEKNVIRGTVFSIVCLEDKNPTRVLQGPAFIKNKLAQG
;
A
#
# COMPACT_ATOMS: atom_id res chain seq x y z
N MET A 1 -1.14 9.04 -13.79
CA MET A 1 -2.10 8.68 -12.74
C MET A 1 -2.77 7.41 -13.18
N ASP A 2 -2.36 6.29 -12.59
CA ASP A 2 -2.82 4.95 -12.92
C ASP A 2 -4.25 4.71 -12.43
N ASP A 3 -4.97 3.79 -13.05
CA ASP A 3 -6.36 3.44 -12.67
C ASP A 3 -6.46 2.90 -11.23
N LEU A 4 -5.42 2.20 -10.76
CA LEU A 4 -5.29 1.80 -9.35
C LEU A 4 -5.17 3.00 -8.41
N GLU A 5 -4.36 4.01 -8.76
CA GLU A 5 -4.20 5.19 -7.91
C GLU A 5 -5.52 5.97 -7.81
N LYS A 6 -6.25 6.08 -8.93
CA LYS A 6 -7.60 6.66 -8.94
C LYS A 6 -8.57 5.86 -8.10
N GLY A 7 -8.58 4.53 -8.24
CA GLY A 7 -9.43 3.64 -7.46
C GLY A 7 -9.17 3.78 -5.96
N ILE A 8 -7.90 3.85 -5.55
CA ILE A 8 -7.53 4.06 -4.15
C ILE A 8 -7.99 5.45 -3.68
N LEU A 9 -7.77 6.51 -4.44
CA LEU A 9 -8.23 7.85 -4.05
C LEU A 9 -9.74 7.92 -3.87
N ILE A 10 -10.50 7.30 -4.78
CA ILE A 10 -11.96 7.21 -4.71
C ILE A 10 -12.40 6.40 -3.48
N MET A 11 -11.72 5.28 -3.19
CA MET A 11 -11.99 4.46 -2.01
C MET A 11 -11.78 5.23 -0.70
N PHE A 12 -10.73 6.05 -0.63
CA PHE A 12 -10.38 6.85 0.56
C PHE A 12 -11.01 8.26 0.55
N ASP A 13 -11.88 8.56 -0.42
CA ASP A 13 -12.60 9.83 -0.41
C ASP A 13 -13.63 9.83 0.71
N GLU A 14 -13.48 10.74 1.67
CA GLU A 14 -14.45 10.97 2.76
C GLU A 14 -15.20 12.30 2.59
N SER A 15 -14.95 13.03 1.49
CA SER A 15 -15.55 14.34 1.23
C SER A 15 -17.04 14.27 0.88
N GLY A 16 -17.56 13.09 0.56
CA GLY A 16 -18.95 12.90 0.10
C GLY A 16 -19.21 13.45 -1.30
N ALA A 17 -18.17 13.86 -2.03
CA ALA A 17 -18.28 14.39 -3.39
C ALA A 17 -18.37 13.27 -4.45
N ILE A 18 -17.97 12.06 -4.08
CA ILE A 18 -17.92 10.88 -4.94
C ILE A 18 -19.17 10.03 -4.71
N ASP A 19 -19.82 9.65 -5.82
CA ASP A 19 -20.97 8.76 -5.85
C ASP A 19 -20.69 7.39 -5.19
N ASP A 20 -21.64 6.90 -4.38
CA ASP A 20 -21.50 5.65 -3.65
C ASP A 20 -21.32 4.43 -4.58
N GLU A 21 -21.95 4.41 -5.77
CA GLU A 21 -21.74 3.34 -6.74
C GLU A 21 -20.30 3.35 -7.28
N LEU A 22 -19.72 4.55 -7.45
CA LEU A 22 -18.34 4.69 -7.90
C LEU A 22 -17.36 4.23 -6.81
N LYS A 23 -17.64 4.52 -5.53
CA LYS A 23 -16.86 4.00 -4.39
C LYS A 23 -16.91 2.48 -4.32
N ILE A 24 -18.09 1.88 -4.49
CA ILE A 24 -18.26 0.42 -4.48
C ILE A 24 -17.44 -0.21 -5.61
N LYS A 25 -17.50 0.35 -6.83
CA LYS A 25 -16.71 -0.12 -7.97
C LYS A 25 -15.21 -0.01 -7.73
N ALA A 26 -14.74 1.13 -7.21
CA ALA A 26 -13.34 1.33 -6.88
C ALA A 26 -12.85 0.35 -5.80
N LYS A 27 -13.69 0.08 -4.80
CA LYS A 27 -13.40 -0.89 -3.74
C LYS A 27 -13.31 -2.32 -4.27
N SER A 28 -14.23 -2.72 -5.15
CA SER A 28 -14.17 -4.01 -5.85
C SER A 28 -12.89 -4.12 -6.64
N TYR A 29 -12.58 -3.14 -7.50
CA TYR A 29 -11.38 -3.13 -8.32
C TYR A 29 -10.09 -3.29 -7.52
N CYS A 30 -9.97 -2.55 -6.40
CA CYS A 30 -8.82 -2.69 -5.52
C CYS A 30 -8.75 -4.08 -4.87
N THR A 31 -9.90 -4.66 -4.53
CA THR A 31 -9.99 -6.01 -3.95
C THR A 31 -9.55 -7.07 -4.96
N ASP A 32 -10.02 -6.97 -6.20
CA ASP A 32 -9.62 -7.85 -7.30
C ASP A 32 -8.11 -7.78 -7.58
N ILE A 33 -7.51 -6.59 -7.51
CA ILE A 33 -6.06 -6.44 -7.62
C ILE A 33 -5.33 -7.10 -6.44
N ARG A 34 -5.93 -7.08 -5.25
CA ARG A 34 -5.37 -7.67 -4.04
C ARG A 34 -5.22 -9.18 -4.12
N GLU A 35 -6.11 -9.83 -4.85
CA GLU A 35 -6.08 -11.28 -5.02
C GLU A 35 -5.05 -11.75 -6.05
N LYS A 36 -4.51 -10.83 -6.86
CA LYS A 36 -3.50 -11.18 -7.86
C LYS A 36 -2.18 -11.55 -7.19
N PRO A 37 -1.50 -12.63 -7.60
CA PRO A 37 -0.20 -13.00 -7.04
C PRO A 37 0.88 -11.93 -7.28
N SER A 38 0.72 -11.12 -8.33
CA SER A 38 1.62 -10.00 -8.64
C SER A 38 1.41 -8.74 -7.77
N VAL A 39 0.44 -8.76 -6.84
CA VAL A 39 0.11 -7.60 -6.02
C VAL A 39 1.28 -7.12 -5.16
N CYS A 40 2.10 -8.04 -4.64
CA CYS A 40 3.25 -7.70 -3.79
C CYS A 40 4.24 -6.81 -4.56
N ARG A 41 4.63 -7.26 -5.74
CA ARG A 41 5.55 -6.52 -6.62
C ARG A 41 4.95 -5.20 -7.09
N LEU A 42 3.65 -5.17 -7.40
CA LEU A 42 2.95 -3.94 -7.75
C LEU A 42 2.95 -2.93 -6.60
N CYS A 43 2.67 -3.39 -5.37
CA CYS A 43 2.65 -2.54 -4.18
C CYS A 43 4.04 -1.98 -3.88
N ILE A 44 5.08 -2.80 -4.00
CA ILE A 44 6.49 -2.37 -3.83
C ILE A 44 6.85 -1.29 -4.85
N GLN A 45 6.52 -1.51 -6.13
CA GLN A 45 6.78 -0.53 -7.18
C GLN A 45 6.05 0.79 -6.90
N LYS A 46 4.76 0.72 -6.52
CA LYS A 46 3.94 1.89 -6.23
C LYS A 46 4.38 2.62 -4.96
N LEU A 47 4.87 1.91 -3.94
CA LEU A 47 5.45 2.52 -2.75
C LEU A 47 6.66 3.41 -3.08
N CYS A 48 7.49 3.01 -4.05
CA CYS A 48 8.64 3.80 -4.49
C CYS A 48 8.28 4.89 -5.51
N SER A 49 7.28 4.68 -6.37
CA SER A 49 6.96 5.62 -7.45
C SER A 49 5.86 6.63 -7.14
N SER A 50 4.91 6.30 -6.26
CA SER A 50 3.74 7.13 -5.98
C SER A 50 3.98 8.08 -4.80
N ASN A 51 3.65 9.35 -5.00
CA ASN A 51 3.74 10.40 -3.97
C ASN A 51 2.44 10.58 -3.16
N LEU A 52 1.42 9.74 -3.41
CA LEU A 52 0.11 9.83 -2.78
C LEU A 52 0.08 8.98 -1.50
N VAL A 53 -0.23 9.61 -0.37
CA VAL A 53 -0.27 8.95 0.94
C VAL A 53 -1.31 7.82 0.97
N GLN A 54 -2.48 8.01 0.34
CA GLN A 54 -3.50 6.97 0.29
C GLN A 54 -3.01 5.72 -0.44
N VAL A 55 -2.28 5.91 -1.55
CA VAL A 55 -1.70 4.81 -2.34
C VAL A 55 -0.63 4.08 -1.55
N GLN A 56 0.29 4.82 -0.92
CA GLN A 56 1.33 4.23 -0.07
C GLN A 56 0.72 3.44 1.09
N PHE A 57 -0.28 3.99 1.78
CA PHE A 57 -0.97 3.33 2.87
C PHE A 57 -1.70 2.06 2.41
N TRP A 58 -2.41 2.12 1.28
CA TRP A 58 -3.07 0.96 0.70
C TRP A 58 -2.06 -0.14 0.32
N CYS A 59 -0.94 0.23 -0.30
CA CYS A 59 0.12 -0.72 -0.66
C CYS A 59 0.74 -1.39 0.57
N LEU A 60 1.03 -0.64 1.63
CA LEU A 60 1.55 -1.18 2.89
C LEU A 60 0.55 -2.11 3.56
N GLN A 61 -0.71 -1.69 3.68
CA GLN A 61 -1.78 -2.50 4.28
C GLN A 61 -1.98 -3.80 3.48
N THR A 62 -1.96 -3.71 2.15
CA THR A 62 -2.07 -4.87 1.26
C THR A 62 -0.91 -5.83 1.41
N LEU A 63 0.33 -5.33 1.41
CA LEU A 63 1.52 -6.15 1.65
C LEU A 63 1.42 -6.85 3.00
N HIS A 64 1.07 -6.13 4.07
CA HIS A 64 0.93 -6.70 5.40
C HIS A 64 -0.14 -7.80 5.45
N GLU A 65 -1.32 -7.59 4.86
CA GLU A 65 -2.36 -8.61 4.83
C GLU A 65 -1.99 -9.83 4.00
N VAL A 66 -1.37 -9.63 2.83
CA VAL A 66 -0.91 -10.74 1.98
C VAL A 66 0.19 -11.53 2.68
N ILE A 67 1.15 -10.86 3.32
CA ILE A 67 2.16 -11.52 4.16
C ILE A 67 1.48 -12.31 5.28
N ARG A 68 0.53 -11.72 6.00
CA ARG A 68 -0.16 -12.38 7.13
C ARG A 68 -0.99 -13.59 6.69
N THR A 69 -1.70 -13.49 5.57
CA THR A 69 -2.64 -14.53 5.09
C THR A 69 -1.97 -15.59 4.23
N ARG A 70 -0.92 -15.23 3.49
CA ARG A 70 -0.26 -16.06 2.47
C ARG A 70 1.23 -16.28 2.78
N TYR A 71 1.72 -16.02 3.99
CA TYR A 71 3.15 -16.15 4.32
C TYR A 71 3.76 -17.48 3.88
N SER A 72 3.00 -18.57 4.08
CA SER A 72 3.45 -19.93 3.77
C SER A 72 3.47 -20.24 2.28
N THR A 73 2.71 -19.49 1.46
CA THR A 73 2.61 -19.69 0.00
C THR A 73 3.41 -18.65 -0.79
N ILE A 74 3.88 -17.58 -0.16
CA ILE A 74 4.79 -16.61 -0.77
C ILE A 74 6.18 -17.25 -0.95
N THR A 75 6.72 -17.09 -2.15
CA THR A 75 8.05 -17.60 -2.51
C THR A 75 9.15 -16.92 -1.68
N PRO A 76 10.27 -17.62 -1.38
CA PRO A 76 11.37 -17.04 -0.63
C PRO A 76 11.99 -15.80 -1.30
N GLU A 77 11.97 -15.74 -2.64
CA GLU A 77 12.39 -14.56 -3.40
C GLU A 77 11.51 -13.34 -3.09
N GLU A 78 10.19 -13.49 -3.11
CA GLU A 78 9.28 -12.41 -2.76
C GLU A 78 9.43 -11.97 -1.30
N LYS A 79 9.66 -12.91 -0.37
CA LYS A 79 9.96 -12.56 1.03
C LYS A 79 11.20 -11.68 1.16
N ASN A 80 12.25 -11.99 0.41
CA ASN A 80 13.48 -11.19 0.40
C ASN A 80 13.24 -9.81 -0.22
N VAL A 81 12.47 -9.71 -1.31
CA VAL A 81 12.11 -8.42 -1.91
C VAL A 81 11.28 -7.57 -0.95
N ILE A 82 10.30 -8.17 -0.27
CA ILE A 82 9.49 -7.48 0.75
C ILE A 82 10.37 -6.98 1.89
N ARG A 83 11.24 -7.83 2.45
CA ARG A 83 12.20 -7.42 3.50
C ARG A 83 13.11 -6.30 3.02
N GLY A 84 13.69 -6.43 1.83
CA GLY A 84 14.57 -5.42 1.24
C GLY A 84 13.87 -4.09 0.98
N THR A 85 12.59 -4.12 0.59
CA THR A 85 11.79 -2.92 0.35
C THR A 85 11.39 -2.26 1.66
N VAL A 86 10.87 -3.01 2.63
CA VAL A 86 10.53 -2.48 3.96
C VAL A 86 11.77 -1.89 4.61
N PHE A 87 12.89 -2.61 4.55
CA PHE A 87 14.17 -2.12 5.04
C PHE A 87 14.63 -0.87 4.28
N SER A 88 14.54 -0.83 2.95
CA SER A 88 14.91 0.37 2.17
C SER A 88 14.03 1.57 2.48
N ILE A 89 12.71 1.38 2.65
CA ILE A 89 11.78 2.47 3.02
C ILE A 89 12.14 3.02 4.39
N VAL A 90 12.46 2.15 5.36
CA VAL A 90 12.83 2.54 6.74
C VAL A 90 14.26 3.11 6.82
N CYS A 91 15.22 2.58 6.06
CA CYS A 91 16.62 3.04 6.07
C CYS A 91 16.88 4.26 5.17
N LEU A 92 16.13 4.44 4.08
CA LEU A 92 16.24 5.64 3.23
C LEU A 92 15.68 6.89 3.90
N GLU A 93 14.99 6.76 5.04
CA GLU A 93 14.61 7.90 5.90
C GLU A 93 15.80 8.80 6.27
N ASP A 94 17.03 8.28 6.28
CA ASP A 94 18.23 9.03 6.70
C ASP A 94 18.76 10.01 5.61
N LYS A 95 18.50 9.75 4.32
CA LYS A 95 19.09 10.53 3.21
C LYS A 95 18.09 11.20 2.29
N ASN A 96 16.83 10.81 2.35
CA ASN A 96 15.76 11.50 1.66
C ASN A 96 14.54 11.40 2.57
N PRO A 97 13.96 12.50 3.05
CA PRO A 97 12.76 12.45 3.88
C PRO A 97 11.59 12.02 2.99
N THR A 98 11.54 10.73 2.64
CA THR A 98 10.34 10.11 2.11
C THR A 98 9.27 10.36 3.16
N ARG A 99 8.31 11.20 2.77
CA ARG A 99 7.26 11.82 3.60
C ARG A 99 6.33 10.82 4.31
N VAL A 100 6.69 9.54 4.36
CA VAL A 100 6.04 8.47 5.11
C VAL A 100 5.95 8.82 6.60
N LEU A 101 6.95 9.51 7.18
CA LEU A 101 6.88 10.05 8.56
C LEU A 101 6.26 11.45 8.70
N GLN A 102 5.94 12.15 7.60
CA GLN A 102 5.05 13.32 7.64
C GLN A 102 3.56 12.93 7.56
N GLY A 103 3.27 11.64 7.37
CA GLY A 103 1.93 11.11 7.54
C GLY A 103 1.45 11.25 9.00
N PRO A 104 0.13 11.41 9.22
CA PRO A 104 -0.46 11.64 10.54
C PRO A 104 -0.06 10.53 11.53
N ALA A 105 0.04 10.89 12.81
CA ALA A 105 0.57 10.08 13.91
C ALA A 105 0.03 8.64 13.99
N PHE A 106 -1.15 8.38 13.42
CA PHE A 106 -1.75 7.06 13.28
C PHE A 106 -0.87 6.05 12.51
N ILE A 107 -0.12 6.46 11.49
CA ILE A 107 0.77 5.56 10.73
C ILE A 107 1.93 5.08 11.62
N LYS A 108 2.46 5.96 12.47
CA LYS A 108 3.50 5.62 13.45
C LYS A 108 2.98 4.66 14.52
N ASN A 109 1.74 4.84 14.96
CA ASN A 109 1.12 4.02 15.99
C ASN A 109 0.81 2.58 15.49
N LYS A 110 0.50 2.42 14.21
CA LYS A 110 0.27 1.09 13.60
C LYS A 110 1.56 0.30 13.32
N LEU A 111 2.66 1.00 13.08
CA LEU A 111 4.01 0.40 12.99
C LEU A 111 4.56 -0.03 14.36
N ALA A 112 4.17 0.66 15.44
CA ALA A 112 4.59 0.34 16.80
C ALA A 112 3.83 -0.85 17.43
N GLN A 113 2.65 -1.21 16.91
CA GLN A 113 1.82 -2.34 17.40
C GLN A 113 2.13 -3.66 16.67
N GLY A 114 3.38 -3.85 16.23
CA GLY A 114 3.88 -5.12 15.71
C GLY A 114 3.94 -6.21 16.77
#